data_AF-A0A3B8MN01-F1
#
_entry.id   AF-A0A3B8MN01-F1
#
_cell.length_a   1.000
_cell.length_b   1.000
_cell.length_c   1.000
_cell.angle_alpha   90.00
_cell.angle_beta   90.00
_cell.angle_gamma   90.00
#
_symmetry.space_group_name_H-M   'P 1'
#
loop_
_entity.id
_entity.type
_entity.pdbx_description
1 polymer ?
#
loop_
_entity_poly.entity_id
_entity_poly.type
_entity_poly.pdbx_seq_one_letter_code
_entity_poly.pdbx_strand_id
1 'polypeptide(L)' 'MAGSEAFRLPADDVILAELNKDLIRQALEMTGGNQVRAAKLLELTRDTLRYRLDKYRIQT' A
#
# COMPACT_ATOMS: atom_id res chain seq x y z
N MET A 1 1.15 10.33 19.30
CA MET A 1 0.05 9.90 18.42
C MET A 1 0.70 9.35 17.16
N ALA A 2 0.64 8.10 16.72
CA ALA A 2 0.09 6.85 17.25
C ALA A 2 1.23 5.91 17.67
N GLY A 3 0.96 4.94 18.55
CA GLY A 3 1.93 3.94 18.94
C GLY A 3 2.38 3.13 17.73
N SER A 4 3.68 3.14 17.46
CA SER A 4 4.32 2.22 16.54
C SER A 4 4.27 0.82 17.14
N GLU A 5 3.13 0.15 17.07
CA GLU A 5 3.18 -1.31 17.03
C GLU A 5 3.86 -1.65 15.70
N ALA A 6 5.16 -1.93 15.79
CA ALA A 6 5.91 -2.45 14.66
C ALA A 6 5.13 -3.63 14.08
N PHE A 7 4.89 -3.61 12.76
CA PHE A 7 4.26 -4.72 12.06
C PHE A 7 4.97 -6.02 12.48
N ARG A 8 4.26 -6.90 13.20
CA ARG A 8 4.80 -8.17 13.63
C ARG A 8 4.62 -9.16 12.50
N LEU A 9 5.74 -9.64 11.97
CA LEU A 9 5.73 -10.72 11.00
C LEU A 9 5.05 -11.96 11.63
N PRO A 10 4.08 -12.60 10.97
CA PRO A 10 3.47 -13.82 11.47
C PRO A 10 4.47 -14.98 11.45
N ALA A 11 4.14 -16.07 12.16
CA ALA A 11 4.94 -17.29 12.18
C ALA A 11 4.86 -18.08 10.85
N ASP A 12 3.85 -17.80 10.05
CA ASP A 12 3.62 -18.39 8.73
C ASP A 12 4.23 -17.54 7.60
N ASP A 13 4.28 -18.10 6.39
CA ASP A 13 4.80 -17.42 5.21
C ASP A 13 3.97 -16.19 4.83
N VAL A 14 4.65 -15.07 4.56
CA VAL A 14 4.06 -13.85 3.99
C VAL A 14 4.62 -13.60 2.60
N ILE A 15 3.73 -13.57 1.61
CA ILE A 15 4.09 -13.13 0.27
C ILE A 15 4.09 -11.60 0.27
N LEU A 16 5.28 -11.01 0.38
CA LEU A 16 5.46 -9.57 0.43
C LEU A 16 4.79 -8.83 -0.75
N ALA A 17 4.74 -9.47 -1.93
CA ALA A 17 4.05 -8.91 -3.10
C ALA A 17 2.54 -8.77 -2.88
N GLU A 18 1.87 -9.78 -2.31
CA GLU A 18 0.42 -9.73 -2.03
C GLU A 18 0.13 -8.73 -0.90
N LEU A 19 0.93 -8.73 0.17
CA LEU A 19 0.81 -7.73 1.22
C LEU A 19 0.91 -6.30 0.66
N ASN A 20 1.90 -6.04 -0.21
CA ASN A 20 2.02 -4.72 -0.85
C ASN A 20 0.82 -4.38 -1.74
N LYS A 21 0.26 -5.34 -2.48
CA LYS A 21 -0.95 -5.12 -3.30
C LYS A 21 -2.13 -4.73 -2.43
N ASP A 22 -2.34 -5.43 -1.32
CA ASP A 22 -3.48 -5.19 -0.44
C ASP A 22 -3.36 -3.86 0.29
N LEU A 23 -2.17 -3.47 0.74
CA LEU A 23 -1.92 -2.14 1.31
C LEU A 23 -2.21 -1.03 0.30
N ILE A 24 -1.83 -1.21 -0.98
CA ILE A 24 -2.13 -0.26 -2.05
C ILE A 24 -3.64 -0.14 -2.28
N ARG A 25 -4.36 -1.27 -2.33
CA ARG A 25 -5.82 -1.28 -2.50
C ARG A 25 -6.51 -0.56 -1.35
N GLN A 26 -6.15 -0.87 -0.12
CA GLN A 26 -6.71 -0.21 1.07
C GLN A 26 -6.44 1.30 1.05
N ALA A 27 -5.22 1.73 0.74
CA ALA A 27 -4.89 3.15 0.66
C ALA A 27 -5.70 3.87 -0.44
N LEU A 28 -5.95 3.23 -1.57
CA LEU A 28 -6.80 3.77 -2.63
C LEU A 28 -8.27 3.87 -2.20
N GLU A 29 -8.81 2.81 -1.58
CA GLU A 29 -10.18 2.78 -1.06
C GLU A 29 -10.40 3.89 -0.02
N MET A 30 -9.50 4.01 0.96
CA MET A 30 -9.54 5.03 2.01
C MET A 30 -9.47 6.47 1.47
N THR A 31 -8.98 6.65 0.25
CA THR A 31 -8.80 7.96 -0.39
C THR A 31 -9.73 8.19 -1.56
N GLY A 32 -10.67 7.27 -1.82
CA GLY A 32 -11.60 7.34 -2.95
C GLY A 32 -10.88 7.36 -4.31
N GLY A 33 -9.81 6.57 -4.46
CA GLY A 33 -9.01 6.48 -5.68
C GLY A 33 -7.98 7.61 -5.87
N ASN A 34 -7.83 8.53 -4.91
CA ASN A 34 -6.85 9.60 -5.01
C ASN A 34 -5.42 9.08 -4.80
N GLN A 35 -4.72 8.80 -5.90
CA GLN A 35 -3.36 8.25 -5.91
C GLN A 35 -2.34 9.11 -5.12
N VAL A 36 -2.45 10.43 -5.12
CA VAL A 36 -1.54 11.30 -4.36
C VAL A 36 -1.73 11.13 -2.86
N ARG A 37 -3.00 11.07 -2.41
CA ARG A 37 -3.32 10.84 -1.00
C ARG A 37 -2.99 9.40 -0.58
N ALA A 38 -3.24 8.41 -1.43
CA ALA A 38 -2.90 7.02 -1.16
C ALA A 38 -1.38 6.82 -1.01
N ALA A 39 -0.58 7.46 -1.87
CA ALA A 39 0.87 7.42 -1.78
C ALA A 39 1.35 8.02 -0.44
N LYS A 40 0.74 9.14 -0.01
CA LYS A 40 1.04 9.77 1.28
C LYS A 40 0.71 8.86 2.47
N LEU A 41 -0.39 8.10 2.43
CA LEU A 41 -0.74 7.15 3.50
C LEU A 41 0.28 6.02 3.65
N LEU A 42 0.92 5.62 2.55
CA LEU A 42 1.92 4.56 2.52
C LEU A 42 3.36 5.08 2.61
N GLU A 43 3.54 6.39 2.85
CA GLU A 43 4.86 7.07 2.84
C GLU A 43 5.65 6.82 1.54
N LEU A 44 4.95 6.73 0.41
CA LEU A 44 5.53 6.57 -0.92
C LEU A 44 5.48 7.89 -1.70
N THR A 45 6.36 8.01 -2.68
CA THR A 45 6.17 9.02 -3.73
C THR A 45 5.02 8.60 -4.66
N ARG A 46 4.37 9.58 -5.31
CA ARG A 46 3.33 9.30 -6.32
C ARG A 46 3.85 8.39 -7.44
N ASP A 47 5.08 8.60 -7.90
CA ASP A 47 5.65 7.81 -8.99
C ASP A 47 5.97 6.37 -8.55
N THR A 48 6.39 6.17 -7.30
CA THR A 48 6.52 4.81 -6.73
C THR A 48 5.17 4.10 -6.66
N LEU A 49 4.11 4.79 -6.23
CA LEU A 49 2.78 4.21 -6.21
C LEU A 49 2.32 3.84 -7.62
N ARG A 50 2.45 4.76 -8.58
CA ARG A 50 2.08 4.53 -9.99
C ARG A 50 2.79 3.32 -10.58
N TYR A 51 4.11 3.22 -10.41
CA TYR A 51 4.88 2.06 -10.86
C TYR A 51 4.36 0.75 -10.25
N ARG A 52 3.98 0.76 -8.97
CA ARG A 52 3.42 -0.44 -8.30
C ARG A 52 2.02 -0.77 -8.83
N LEU A 53 1.18 0.22 -9.12
CA LEU A 53 -0.12 -0.01 -9.76
C LEU A 53 0.03 -0.69 -11.12
N ASP A 54 0.95 -0.19 -11.95
CA ASP A 54 1.28 -0.78 -13.25
C ASP A 54 1.82 -2.22 -13.10
N LYS A 55 2.79 -2.40 -12.19
CA LYS A 55 3.41 -3.71 -11.91
C LYS A 55 2.38 -4.74 -11.44
N TYR A 56 1.41 -4.33 -10.64
CA TYR A 56 0.40 -5.21 -10.07
C TYR A 56 -0.92 -5.23 -10.87
N ARG A 57 -1.00 -4.47 -11.97
CA ARG A 57 -2.20 -4.31 -12.80
C ARG A 57 -3.44 -3.92 -11.97
N ILE A 58 -3.24 -3.05 -10.98
CA ILE A 58 -4.32 -2.52 -10.15
C ILE A 58 -4.91 -1.33 -10.90
N GLN A 59 -6.16 -1.46 -11.33
CA GLN A 59 -6.92 -0.38 -11.96
C GLN A 59 -7.60 0.45 -10.86
N THR A 60 -7.40 1.76 -10.91
CA THR A 60 -8.06 2.75 -10.04
C THR A 60 -9.33 3.27 -10.67
#